data_AF-A0AAV2CFT5-F1
#
_entry.id   AF-A0AAV2CFT5-F1
#
_cell.length_a   1.000
_cell.length_b   1.000
_cell.length_c   1.000
_cell.angle_alpha   90.00
_cell.angle_beta   90.00
_cell.angle_gamma   90.00
#
_symmetry.space_group_name_H-M   'P 1'
#
loop_
_entity.id
_entity.type
_entity.pdbx_description
1 polymer ?
#
loop_
_entity_poly.entity_id
_entity_poly.type
_entity_poly.pdbx_seq_one_letter_code
_entity_poly.pdbx_strand_id
1 'polypeptide(L)'
;MHCLSPIEAEAKALLEGTLAAVDLNATCLILSYCLGLVKALQGHPKEWPWRAAANLGRILLLTRLFPNIRIDWICRKRNSKADWVARSCARNQLPADWVQILDIVSPLL
;
A
#
# COMPACT_ATOMS: atom_id res chain seq x y z
N MET A 1 7.18 -2.93 -21.95
CA MET A 1 7.20 -3.21 -20.49
C MET A 1 8.17 -2.23 -19.84
N HIS A 2 7.69 -1.22 -19.12
CA HIS A 2 8.59 -0.41 -18.29
C HIS A 2 8.89 -1.18 -17.02
N CYS A 3 10.14 -1.59 -16.82
CA CYS A 3 10.61 -2.08 -15.52
C CYS A 3 10.41 -0.96 -14.49
N LEU A 4 9.37 -1.07 -13.67
CA LEU A 4 9.22 -0.20 -12.51
C LEU A 4 10.38 -0.50 -11.56
N SER A 5 11.00 0.55 -11.01
CA SER A 5 11.94 0.33 -9.92
C SER A 5 11.20 -0.27 -8.72
N PRO A 6 11.89 -1.02 -7.83
CA PRO A 6 11.22 -1.64 -6.68
C PRO A 6 10.40 -0.64 -5.85
N ILE A 7 10.91 0.58 -5.67
CA ILE A 7 10.21 1.62 -4.91
C ILE A 7 8.96 2.15 -5.63
N GLU A 8 8.98 2.22 -6.97
CA GLU A 8 7.80 2.60 -7.75
C GLU A 8 6.72 1.52 -7.70
N ALA A 9 7.11 0.25 -7.72
CA ALA A 9 6.19 -0.87 -7.55
C ALA A 9 5.55 -0.86 -6.16
N GLU A 10 6.33 -0.61 -5.11
CA GLU A 10 5.82 -0.45 -3.74
C GLU A 10 4.85 0.73 -3.61
N ALA A 11 5.23 1.90 -4.14
CA ALA A 11 4.38 3.09 -4.10
C ALA A 11 3.08 2.88 -4.89
N LYS A 12 3.12 2.14 -6.01
CA LYS A 12 1.93 1.78 -6.77
C LYS A 12 1.05 0.81 -6.00
N ALA A 13 1.61 -0.27 -5.45
CA ALA A 13 0.84 -1.24 -4.67
C ALA A 13 0.14 -0.59 -3.47
N LEU A 14 0.83 0.35 -2.80
CA LEU A 14 0.24 1.12 -1.69
C LEU A 14 -0.90 2.02 -2.16
N LEU A 15 -0.77 2.65 -3.33
CA LEU A 15 -1.84 3.47 -3.91
C LEU A 15 -3.07 2.62 -4.25
N GLU A 16 -2.89 1.47 -4.92
CA GLU A 16 -4.02 0.57 -5.24
C GLU A 16 -4.73 0.08 -3.97
N GLY A 17 -3.98 -0.29 -2.93
CA GLY A 17 -4.57 -0.66 -1.64
C GLY A 17 -5.32 0.48 -0.96
N THR A 18 -4.84 1.72 -1.12
CA THR A 18 -5.51 2.92 -0.60
C THR A 18 -6.79 3.23 -1.37
N LEU A 19 -6.78 3.10 -2.69
CA LEU A 19 -7.97 3.28 -3.53
C LEU A 19 -9.03 2.23 -3.21
N ALA A 20 -8.63 0.96 -3.11
CA ALA A 20 -9.55 -0.11 -2.72
C ALA A 20 -10.19 0.16 -1.35
N ALA A 21 -9.40 0.60 -0.35
CA ALA A 21 -9.92 0.98 0.96
C ALA A 21 -10.94 2.12 0.88
N VAL A 22 -10.68 3.12 0.04
CA VAL A 22 -11.61 4.25 -0.21
C VAL A 22 -12.90 3.76 -0.88
N ASP A 23 -12.79 2.95 -1.94
CA ASP A 23 -13.94 2.43 -2.69
C ASP A 23 -14.86 1.57 -1.82
N LEU A 24 -14.28 0.87 -0.83
CA LEU A 24 -15.01 0.05 0.13
C LEU A 24 -15.51 0.83 1.35
N ASN A 25 -15.26 2.15 1.40
CA ASN A 25 -15.51 3.00 2.56
C ASN A 25 -14.96 2.37 3.86
N ALA A 26 -13.79 1.76 3.78
CA ALA A 26 -13.22 0.97 4.86
C ALA A 26 -12.61 1.86 5.94
N THR A 27 -12.90 1.54 7.19
CA THR A 27 -12.15 2.05 8.35
C THR A 27 -10.96 1.12 8.59
N CYS A 28 -9.92 1.22 7.75
CA CYS A 28 -8.84 0.23 7.74
C CYS A 28 -7.45 0.81 7.96
N LEU A 29 -6.62 -0.01 8.59
CA LEU A 29 -5.19 0.17 8.68
C LEU A 29 -4.52 -0.55 7.50
N ILE A 30 -3.87 0.20 6.62
CA ILE A 30 -3.05 -0.32 5.53
C ILE A 30 -1.63 -0.50 6.05
N LEU A 31 -1.05 -1.68 5.79
CA LEU A 31 0.26 -2.04 6.30
C LEU A 31 1.28 -2.07 5.15
N SER A 32 2.35 -1.28 5.26
CA SER A 32 3.46 -1.29 4.30
C SER A 32 4.75 -1.75 4.96
N TYR A 33 5.55 -2.55 4.28
CA TYR A 33 6.88 -2.92 4.79
C TYR A 33 7.99 -1.94 4.39
N CYS A 34 7.69 -1.00 3.49
CA CYS A 34 8.63 0.00 3.04
C CYS A 34 8.66 1.20 4.00
N LEU A 35 9.56 1.15 4.99
CA LEU A 35 9.69 2.20 6.01
C LEU A 35 9.88 3.60 5.41
N GLY A 36 10.60 3.69 4.28
CA GLY A 36 10.83 4.96 3.61
C GLY A 36 9.54 5.61 3.10
N LEU A 37 8.65 4.83 2.48
CA LEU A 37 7.34 5.34 2.02
C LEU A 37 6.47 5.76 3.19
N VAL A 38 6.41 4.96 4.26
CA VAL A 38 5.64 5.31 5.47
C VAL A 38 6.15 6.61 6.10
N LYS A 39 7.47 6.77 6.24
CA LYS A 39 8.06 8.02 6.75
C LYS A 39 7.76 9.22 5.86
N ALA A 40 7.77 9.04 4.53
CA ALA A 40 7.41 10.11 3.60
C ALA A 40 5.95 10.56 3.78
N LEU A 41 5.04 9.61 4.02
CA LEU A 41 3.63 9.92 4.32
C LEU A 41 3.45 10.60 5.68
N GLN A 42 4.35 10.35 6.63
CA GLN A 42 4.37 10.98 7.96
C GLN A 42 5.05 12.36 7.99
N GLY A 43 5.42 12.93 6.83
CA GLY A 43 6.01 14.26 6.75
C GLY A 43 7.52 14.32 6.87
N HIS A 44 8.22 13.20 6.66
CA HIS A 44 9.68 13.17 6.49
C HIS A 44 10.03 13.09 5.01
N PRO A 45 10.12 14.23 4.29
CA PRO A 45 10.38 14.24 2.86
C PRO A 45 11.76 13.64 2.56
N LYS A 46 11.80 12.84 1.51
CA LYS A 46 13.03 12.32 0.91
C LYS A 46 12.92 12.57 -0.60
N GLU A 47 14.05 12.73 -1.28
CA GLU A 47 14.05 12.73 -2.73
C GLU A 47 13.62 11.33 -3.24
N TRP A 48 12.49 11.29 -3.92
CA TRP A 48 11.92 10.09 -4.51
C TRP A 48 11.93 10.21 -6.04
N PRO A 49 12.06 9.09 -6.76
CA PRO A 49 11.80 9.08 -8.20
C PRO A 49 10.43 9.68 -8.49
N TRP A 50 10.32 10.47 -9.57
CA TRP A 50 9.12 11.26 -9.87
C TRP A 50 7.83 10.44 -9.90
N ARG A 51 7.87 9.19 -10.37
CA ARG A 51 6.72 8.27 -10.39
C ARG A 51 6.27 7.87 -8.98
N ALA A 52 7.24 7.55 -8.11
CA ALA A 52 6.96 7.24 -6.71
C ALA A 52 6.43 8.48 -5.96
N ALA A 53 7.00 9.65 -6.23
CA ALA A 53 6.53 10.92 -5.67
C ALA A 53 5.08 11.25 -6.07
N ALA A 54 4.71 11.03 -7.34
CA ALA A 54 3.34 11.24 -7.81
C ALA A 54 2.33 10.32 -7.09
N ASN A 55 2.68 9.04 -6.91
CA ASN A 55 1.85 8.09 -6.16
C ASN A 55 1.73 8.49 -4.68
N LEU A 56 2.83 8.90 -4.04
CA LEU A 56 2.83 9.38 -2.66
C LEU A 56 1.95 10.62 -2.47
N GLY A 57 1.98 11.57 -3.40
CA GLY A 57 1.11 12.75 -3.38
C GLY A 57 -0.38 12.38 -3.42
N ARG A 58 -0.74 11.40 -4.24
CA ARG A 58 -2.12 10.87 -4.31
C ARG A 58 -2.52 10.17 -3.01
N ILE A 59 -1.64 9.33 -2.46
CA ILE A 59 -1.89 8.64 -1.18
C ILE A 59 -2.11 9.66 -0.06
N LEU A 60 -1.25 10.68 0.04
CA LEU A 60 -1.39 11.76 1.02
C LEU A 60 -2.71 12.51 0.90
N LEU A 61 -3.18 12.77 -0.32
CA LEU A 61 -4.47 13.40 -0.54
C LEU A 61 -5.60 12.49 -0.05
N LEU A 62 -5.57 11.21 -0.39
CA LEU A 62 -6.59 10.23 0.02
C LEU A 62 -6.64 10.07 1.53
N THR A 63 -5.51 9.93 2.23
CA THR A 63 -5.50 9.78 3.69
C THR A 63 -5.95 11.05 4.42
N ARG A 64 -5.83 12.22 3.80
CA ARG A 64 -6.42 13.47 4.33
C ARG A 64 -7.92 13.56 4.14
N LEU A 65 -8.43 13.11 2.99
CA LEU A 65 -9.86 13.09 2.67
C LEU A 65 -10.60 11.99 3.46
N PHE A 66 -9.92 10.88 3.72
CA PHE A 66 -10.44 9.71 4.41
C PHE A 66 -9.60 9.45 5.67
N PRO A 67 -9.81 10.22 6.76
CA PRO A 67 -8.96 10.17 7.97
C PRO A 67 -9.05 8.84 8.71
N ASN A 68 -10.06 8.02 8.38
CA ASN A 68 -10.23 6.66 8.89
C ASN A 68 -9.22 5.67 8.30
N ILE A 69 -8.56 6.03 7.19
CA ILE A 69 -7.52 5.23 6.57
C ILE A 69 -6.18 5.63 7.17
N ARG A 70 -5.52 4.67 7.81
CA ARG A 70 -4.18 4.85 8.37
C ARG A 70 -3.19 3.97 7.62
N ILE A 71 -1.95 4.44 7.47
CA ILE A 71 -0.87 3.67 6.86
C ILE A 71 0.24 3.54 7.89
N ASP A 72 0.56 2.30 8.27
CA ASP A 72 1.64 2.00 9.21
C ASP A 72 2.68 1.07 8.63
N TRP A 73 3.86 1.13 9.24
CA TRP A 73 4.95 0.24 8.91
C TRP A 73 4.78 -1.12 9.59
N ILE A 74 5.06 -2.19 8.84
CA ILE A 74 5.21 -3.54 9.38
C ILE A 74 6.50 -4.21 8.92
N CYS A 75 6.98 -5.19 9.69
CA CYS A 75 8.11 -5.98 9.24
C CYS A 75 7.73 -6.89 8.06
N ARG A 76 8.70 -7.18 7.19
CA ARG A 76 8.52 -8.04 6.01
C ARG A 76 7.88 -9.40 6.31
N LYS A 77 8.19 -9.99 7.47
CA LYS A 77 7.60 -11.27 7.90
C LYS A 77 6.07 -11.19 8.01
N ARG A 78 5.54 -10.09 8.56
CA ARG A 78 4.09 -9.86 8.64
C ARG A 78 3.48 -9.50 7.29
N ASN A 79 4.26 -8.94 6.37
CA ASN A 79 3.84 -8.63 5.00
C ASN A 79 3.93 -9.84 4.02
N SER A 80 4.28 -11.02 4.53
CA SER A 80 4.59 -12.19 3.68
C SER A 80 3.43 -12.62 2.77
N LYS A 81 2.18 -12.40 3.17
CA LYS A 81 0.99 -12.65 2.35
C LYS A 81 0.93 -11.72 1.13
N ALA A 82 1.13 -10.41 1.32
CA ALA A 82 1.18 -9.45 0.23
C ALA A 82 2.39 -9.70 -0.71
N ASP A 83 3.56 -10.04 -0.15
CA ASP A 83 4.73 -10.47 -0.93
C ASP A 83 4.43 -11.73 -1.76
N TRP A 84 3.61 -12.65 -1.26
CA TRP A 84 3.19 -13.85 -2.00
C TRP A 84 2.24 -13.48 -3.13
N VAL A 85 1.22 -12.64 -2.87
CA VAL A 85 0.29 -12.12 -3.88
C VAL A 85 1.05 -11.50 -5.05
N ALA A 86 1.92 -10.53 -4.75
CA ALA A 86 2.67 -9.80 -5.77
C ALA A 86 3.54 -10.75 -6.62
N ARG A 87 4.17 -11.75 -6.00
CA ARG A 87 4.97 -12.77 -6.71
C ARG A 87 4.12 -13.69 -7.57
N SER A 88 2.94 -14.09 -7.10
CA SER A 88 1.99 -14.92 -7.85
C SER A 88 1.44 -14.17 -9.07
N CYS A 89 1.09 -12.88 -8.91
CA CYS A 89 0.65 -12.04 -10.04
C CYS A 89 1.77 -11.83 -11.06
N ALA A 90 3.01 -11.60 -10.62
CA ALA A 90 4.17 -11.49 -11.53
C ALA A 90 4.45 -12.77 -12.34
N ARG A 91 3.95 -13.93 -11.86
CA ARG A 91 4.03 -15.22 -12.53
C ARG A 91 2.76 -15.57 -13.32
N ASN A 92 1.82 -14.64 -13.48
CA ASN A 92 0.49 -14.85 -14.08
C ASN A 92 -0.30 -16.00 -13.44
N GLN A 93 -0.07 -16.27 -12.14
CA GLN A 93 -0.80 -17.30 -11.38
C GLN A 93 -2.08 -16.75 -10.74
N LEU A 94 -2.14 -15.43 -10.56
CA LEU A 94 -3.28 -14.69 -10.05
C LEU A 94 -3.48 -13.43 -10.89
N PRO A 95 -4.72 -12.93 -11.02
CA PRO A 95 -4.97 -11.69 -11.73
C PRO A 95 -4.44 -10.50 -10.92
N ALA A 96 -4.05 -9.42 -11.61
CA ALA A 96 -3.36 -8.29 -11.01
C ALA A 96 -4.24 -7.47 -10.03
N ASP A 97 -5.55 -7.66 -10.09
CA ASP A 97 -6.59 -7.05 -9.26
C ASP A 97 -7.01 -7.95 -8.07
N TRP A 98 -6.23 -8.99 -7.77
CA TRP A 98 -6.53 -9.88 -6.66
C TRP A 98 -6.35 -9.18 -5.30
N VAL A 99 -7.44 -8.60 -4.78
CA VAL A 99 -7.52 -8.00 -3.45
C VAL A 99 -8.28 -8.94 -2.53
N GLN A 100 -7.57 -9.56 -1.57
CA GLN A 100 -8.21 -10.30 -0.48
C GLN A 100 -8.30 -9.37 0.74
N ILE A 101 -9.48 -8.80 0.98
CA ILE A 101 -9.76 -8.08 2.22
C ILE A 101 -9.84 -9.15 3.31
N LEU A 102 -8.82 -9.22 4.16
CA LEU A 102 -8.97 -9.92 5.43
C LEU A 102 -9.71 -8.96 6.35
N ASP A 103 -10.97 -9.27 6.63
CA ASP A 103 -11.67 -8.75 7.80
C ASP A 103 -10.84 -9.13 9.04
N ILE A 104 -9.89 -8.27 9.43
CA ILE A 104 -9.32 -8.32 10.77
C ILE A 104 -10.32 -7.60 11.67
N VAL A 105 -11.53 -8.17 11.77
CA VAL A 105 -12.36 -8.02 12.94
C VAL A 105 -11.76 -8.99 13.95
N SER A 106 -10.81 -8.50 14.74
CA SER A 106 -10.60 -9.12 16.05
C SER A 106 -11.65 -8.51 16.97
N PRO A 107 -12.67 -9.26 17.41
CA PRO A 107 -13.47 -8.83 18.54
C PRO A 107 -12.57 -8.98 19.77
N LEU A 108 -11.97 -7.88 20.21
CA LEU A 108 -11.52 -7.78 21.60
C LEU A 108 -12.66 -7.11 22.38
N LEU A 109 -13.68 -7.92 22.64
CA LEU A 109 -14.37 -7.96 23.92
C LEU A 109 -13.61 -8.95 24.82
#